data_AF-A0AAU2PCW1-F1
#
_entry.id   AF-A0AAU2PCW1-F1
#
_cell.length_a   1.000
_cell.length_b   1.000
_cell.length_c   1.000
_cell.angle_alpha   90.00
_cell.angle_beta   90.00
_cell.angle_gamma   90.00
#
_symmetry.space_group_name_H-M   'P 1'
#
loop_
_entity.id
_entity.type
_entity.pdbx_description
1 polymer ?
#
loop_
_entity_poly.entity_id
_entity_poly.type
_entity_poly.pdbx_seq_one_letter_code
_entity_poly.pdbx_strand_id
1 'polypeptide(L)'
;MSAPATHRPSPADLARRTPQATTAAPPKPAPGPAPTAPRAAARPQPPKLSAAEAIAPGRLADGERFKPSYHRGLLLSGMLPEARLMGYTLLWYANHSTGRISPNFQPGIEELVEHTGLDARRVGVQLEVLRERGWLRLATIQQGPRAGLPRFELTIPALYLERVRAHRARQIPSG
;
A
#
# COMPACT_ATOMS: atom_id res chain seq x y z
N MET A 1 -49.98 -8.83 2.27
CA MET A 1 -48.59 -9.31 2.41
C MET A 1 -47.83 -8.27 3.21
N SER A 2 -47.65 -8.48 4.51
CA SER A 2 -47.07 -7.50 5.44
C SER A 2 -45.66 -7.94 5.83
N ALA A 3 -44.67 -7.06 5.63
CA ALA A 3 -43.28 -7.31 5.99
C ALA A 3 -43.06 -7.16 7.51
N PRO A 4 -42.17 -7.95 8.14
CA PRO A 4 -41.83 -7.78 9.54
C PRO A 4 -40.82 -6.64 9.73
N ALA A 5 -41.09 -5.79 10.73
CA ALA A 5 -40.23 -4.68 11.14
C ALA A 5 -39.04 -5.19 11.97
N THR A 6 -37.82 -4.90 11.52
CA THR A 6 -36.58 -5.24 12.23
C THR A 6 -36.29 -4.19 13.31
N HIS A 7 -36.31 -4.62 14.57
CA HIS A 7 -36.04 -3.78 15.74
C HIS A 7 -34.57 -3.33 15.74
N ARG A 8 -34.32 -2.02 15.74
CA ARG A 8 -32.97 -1.44 15.83
C ARG A 8 -32.62 -1.26 17.33
N PRO A 9 -31.51 -1.79 17.84
CA PRO A 9 -31.13 -1.63 19.25
C PRO A 9 -30.77 -0.17 19.56
N SER A 10 -31.22 0.30 20.73
CA SER A 10 -31.07 1.67 21.23
C SER A 10 -29.72 1.84 21.96
N PRO A 11 -29.06 3.01 21.86
CA PRO A 11 -27.76 3.28 22.49
C PRO A 11 -27.74 3.20 24.03
N ALA A 12 -28.89 3.04 24.69
CA ALA A 12 -28.99 2.83 26.14
C ALA A 12 -28.55 1.42 26.61
N ASP A 13 -28.42 0.44 25.71
CA ASP A 13 -28.07 -0.95 26.07
C ASP A 13 -26.57 -1.19 26.30
N LEU A 14 -25.70 -0.23 25.98
CA LEU A 14 -24.23 -0.40 26.13
C LEU A 14 -23.71 -0.11 27.55
N ALA A 15 -24.51 0.45 28.45
CA ALA A 15 -24.04 0.92 29.75
C ALA A 15 -24.16 -0.09 30.92
N ARG A 16 -24.67 -1.31 30.68
CA ARG A 16 -24.95 -2.30 31.75
C ARG A 16 -23.97 -3.47 31.84
N ARG A 17 -22.72 -3.34 31.39
CA ARG A 17 -21.69 -4.36 31.66
C ARG A 17 -20.86 -4.00 32.90
N THR A 18 -21.34 -4.45 34.06
CA THR A 18 -20.54 -4.61 35.27
C THR A 18 -19.52 -5.74 35.09
N PRO A 19 -18.27 -5.60 35.60
CA PRO A 19 -17.28 -6.68 35.61
C PRO A 19 -17.62 -7.69 36.71
N GLN A 20 -17.93 -8.92 36.34
CA GLN A 20 -18.17 -10.01 37.29
C GLN A 20 -16.87 -10.76 37.59
N ALA A 21 -16.74 -11.09 38.86
CA ALA A 21 -15.56 -11.59 39.54
C ALA A 21 -15.05 -12.96 39.08
N THR A 22 -13.75 -13.10 39.25
CA THR A 22 -12.91 -14.30 39.38
C THR A 22 -13.64 -15.61 39.66
N THR A 23 -13.47 -16.60 38.79
CA THR A 23 -13.74 -18.01 39.10
C THR A 23 -12.54 -18.88 38.71
N ALA A 24 -12.15 -19.68 39.69
CA ALA A 24 -11.14 -20.73 39.78
C ALA A 24 -10.46 -21.28 38.51
N ALA A 25 -9.14 -21.42 38.61
CA ALA A 25 -8.26 -22.10 37.67
C ALA A 25 -8.51 -23.63 37.61
N PRO A 26 -8.48 -24.26 36.42
CA PRO A 26 -8.46 -25.72 36.28
C PRO A 26 -7.04 -26.30 36.46
N PRO A 27 -6.92 -27.60 36.82
CA PRO A 27 -5.65 -28.24 37.15
C PRO A 27 -4.74 -28.45 35.94
N LYS A 28 -3.44 -28.33 36.21
CA LYS A 28 -2.30 -28.39 35.29
C LYS A 28 -2.12 -29.82 34.70
N PRO A 29 -2.21 -30.02 33.37
CA PRO A 29 -1.82 -31.28 32.75
C PRO A 29 -0.29 -31.45 32.75
N ALA A 30 0.15 -32.71 32.89
CA ALA A 30 1.55 -33.13 32.88
C ALA A 30 2.28 -32.74 31.57
N PRO A 31 3.61 -32.48 31.62
CA PRO A 31 4.40 -32.10 30.46
C PRO A 31 4.60 -33.28 29.52
N GLY A 32 3.88 -33.27 28.39
CA GLY A 32 4.23 -34.10 27.23
C GLY A 32 5.55 -33.63 26.59
N PRO A 33 6.29 -34.53 25.91
CA PRO A 33 7.56 -34.20 25.28
C PRO A 33 7.39 -33.03 24.30
N ALA A 34 8.26 -32.03 24.46
CA ALA A 34 8.22 -30.80 23.69
C ALA A 34 8.28 -31.10 22.18
N PRO A 35 7.33 -30.63 21.36
CA PRO A 35 7.48 -30.66 19.92
C PRO A 35 8.69 -29.82 19.56
N THR A 36 9.65 -30.45 18.88
CA THR A 36 10.84 -29.82 18.31
C THR A 36 10.40 -28.58 17.53
N ALA A 37 10.70 -27.40 18.07
CA ALA A 37 10.30 -26.15 17.45
C ALA A 37 10.83 -26.10 16.01
N PRO A 38 9.98 -25.79 15.01
CA PRO A 38 10.43 -25.68 13.64
C PRO A 38 11.54 -24.63 13.58
N ARG A 39 12.73 -25.07 13.15
CA ARG A 39 13.93 -24.29 12.90
C ARG A 39 13.52 -22.98 12.24
N ALA A 40 13.70 -21.86 12.95
CA ALA A 40 13.35 -20.53 12.47
C ALA A 40 13.93 -20.33 11.07
N ALA A 41 13.07 -20.35 10.05
CA ALA A 41 13.46 -20.07 8.69
C ALA A 41 14.20 -18.73 8.71
N ALA A 42 15.44 -18.73 8.23
CA ALA A 42 16.31 -17.55 8.22
C ALA A 42 15.51 -16.36 7.66
N ARG A 43 15.25 -15.36 8.50
CA ARG A 43 14.60 -14.14 8.05
C ARG A 43 15.43 -13.58 6.90
N PRO A 44 14.85 -13.27 5.73
CA PRO A 44 15.57 -12.64 4.64
C PRO A 44 16.29 -11.41 5.21
N GLN A 45 17.61 -11.38 5.14
CA GLN A 45 18.36 -10.21 5.59
C GLN A 45 17.89 -9.01 4.74
N PRO A 46 17.53 -7.88 5.36
CA PRO A 46 17.12 -6.71 4.61
C PRO A 46 18.29 -6.30 3.71
N PRO A 47 18.00 -5.87 2.46
CA PRO A 47 19.05 -5.41 1.56
C PRO A 47 19.78 -4.23 2.20
N LYS A 48 21.13 -4.25 2.15
CA LYS A 48 22.01 -3.19 2.68
C LYS A 48 21.98 -1.98 1.73
N LEU A 49 20.82 -1.34 1.59
CA LEU A 49 20.67 -0.11 0.81
C LEU A 49 20.85 1.08 1.75
N SER A 50 21.56 2.11 1.29
CA SER A 50 21.50 3.42 1.93
C SER A 50 20.07 3.98 1.88
N ALA A 51 19.74 4.95 2.74
CA ALA A 51 18.41 5.57 2.73
C ALA A 51 18.07 6.20 1.37
N ALA A 52 19.06 6.82 0.72
CA ALA A 52 18.90 7.42 -0.61
C ALA A 52 18.62 6.35 -1.68
N GLU A 53 19.37 5.24 -1.68
CA GLU A 53 19.15 4.14 -2.62
C GLU A 53 17.82 3.41 -2.37
N ALA A 54 17.37 3.32 -1.11
CA ALA A 54 16.11 2.69 -0.77
C ALA A 54 14.91 3.44 -1.37
N ILE A 55 15.01 4.77 -1.46
CA ILE A 55 13.95 5.66 -2.00
C ILE A 55 14.13 5.89 -3.51
N ALA A 56 15.33 5.68 -4.05
CA ALA A 56 15.58 5.80 -5.48
C ALA A 56 14.67 4.88 -6.31
N PRO A 57 14.25 5.30 -7.52
CA PRO A 57 13.44 4.47 -8.40
C PRO A 57 14.15 3.15 -8.74
N GLY A 58 13.49 2.03 -8.44
CA GLY A 58 13.94 0.70 -8.83
C GLY A 58 13.84 0.48 -10.34
N ARG A 59 14.70 -0.37 -10.88
CA ARG A 59 14.67 -0.79 -12.28
C ARG A 59 13.88 -2.08 -12.41
N LEU A 60 12.83 -2.06 -13.23
CA LEU A 60 12.09 -3.28 -13.60
C LEU A 60 12.97 -4.19 -14.46
N ALA A 61 12.85 -5.49 -14.26
CA ALA A 61 13.50 -6.49 -15.11
C ALA A 61 12.68 -6.72 -16.38
N ASP A 62 13.29 -7.37 -17.37
CA ASP A 62 12.60 -7.71 -18.62
C ASP A 62 11.37 -8.59 -18.36
N GLY A 63 10.25 -8.21 -18.97
CA GLY A 63 8.95 -8.87 -18.77
C GLY A 63 8.19 -8.48 -17.49
N GLU A 64 8.80 -7.73 -16.56
CA GLU A 64 8.07 -7.19 -15.41
C GLU A 64 7.11 -6.07 -15.84
N ARG A 65 5.86 -6.14 -15.36
CA ARG A 65 4.84 -5.11 -15.61
C ARG A 65 4.80 -4.12 -14.46
N PHE A 66 4.81 -2.81 -14.77
CA PHE A 66 4.83 -1.75 -13.76
C PHE A 66 3.58 -1.77 -12.86
N LYS A 67 2.37 -1.73 -13.42
CA LYS A 67 1.13 -1.60 -12.62
C LYS A 67 0.98 -2.68 -11.53
N PRO A 68 1.12 -3.99 -11.82
CA PRO A 68 1.04 -5.02 -10.78
C PRO A 68 2.13 -4.87 -9.72
N SER A 69 3.36 -4.55 -10.11
CA SER A 69 4.48 -4.36 -9.19
C SER A 69 4.27 -3.12 -8.30
N TYR A 70 3.80 -2.02 -8.87
CA TYR A 70 3.47 -0.80 -8.14
C TYR A 70 2.36 -1.04 -7.13
N HIS A 71 1.26 -1.66 -7.56
CA HIS A 71 0.13 -1.99 -6.69
C HIS A 71 0.57 -2.83 -5.49
N ARG A 72 1.36 -3.89 -5.74
CA ARG A 72 1.88 -4.75 -4.67
C ARG A 72 2.87 -4.02 -3.77
N GLY A 73 3.76 -3.21 -4.35
CA GLY A 73 4.71 -2.40 -3.61
C GLY A 73 4.00 -1.44 -2.67
N LEU A 74 2.95 -0.78 -3.15
CA LEU A 74 2.16 0.17 -2.37
C LEU A 74 1.49 -0.49 -1.16
N LEU A 75 1.00 -1.73 -1.33
CA LEU A 75 0.48 -2.53 -0.21
C LEU A 75 1.55 -2.85 0.84
N LEU A 76 2.79 -3.12 0.40
CA LEU A 76 3.92 -3.45 1.26
C LEU A 76 4.63 -2.22 1.86
N SER A 77 4.20 -1.01 1.47
CA SER A 77 4.85 0.25 1.84
C SER A 77 4.68 0.66 3.29
N GLY A 78 3.63 0.18 3.96
CA GLY A 78 3.25 0.66 5.28
C GLY A 78 2.79 2.13 5.30
N MET A 79 2.54 2.75 4.13
CA MET A 79 2.01 4.12 4.07
C MET A 79 0.58 4.19 4.61
N LEU A 80 0.19 5.41 5.03
CA LEU A 80 -1.17 5.71 5.47
C LEU A 80 -2.20 5.33 4.39
N PRO A 81 -3.42 4.92 4.77
CA PRO A 81 -4.47 4.56 3.81
C PRO A 81 -4.74 5.65 2.76
N GLU A 82 -4.71 6.91 3.15
CA GLU A 82 -4.97 8.06 2.26
C GLU A 82 -3.88 8.22 1.19
N ALA A 83 -2.60 8.08 1.57
CA ALA A 83 -1.49 8.07 0.62
C ALA A 83 -1.60 6.89 -0.36
N ARG A 84 -2.00 5.71 0.14
CA ARG A 84 -2.23 4.53 -0.72
C ARG A 84 -3.39 4.75 -1.67
N LEU A 85 -4.50 5.32 -1.19
CA LEU A 85 -5.65 5.69 -2.04
C LEU A 85 -5.22 6.66 -3.15
N MET A 86 -4.44 7.69 -2.81
CA MET A 86 -3.90 8.63 -3.79
C MET A 86 -3.01 7.91 -4.83
N GLY A 87 -2.12 7.03 -4.38
CA GLY A 87 -1.26 6.23 -5.27
C GLY A 87 -2.07 5.31 -6.21
N TYR A 88 -3.14 4.68 -5.72
CA TYR A 88 -4.04 3.90 -6.57
C TYR A 88 -4.82 4.76 -7.55
N THR A 89 -5.27 5.94 -7.11
CA THR A 89 -5.99 6.89 -7.97
C THR A 89 -5.10 7.32 -9.14
N LEU A 90 -3.87 7.74 -8.87
CA LEU A 90 -2.90 8.09 -9.91
C LEU A 90 -2.55 6.90 -10.82
N LEU A 91 -2.56 5.67 -10.28
CA LEU A 91 -2.28 4.46 -11.06
C LEU A 91 -3.31 4.22 -12.18
N TRP A 92 -4.54 4.73 -12.04
CA TRP A 92 -5.54 4.66 -13.11
C TRP A 92 -5.12 5.45 -14.35
N TYR A 93 -4.54 6.65 -14.14
CA TYR A 93 -4.05 7.52 -15.21
C TYR A 93 -2.71 7.10 -15.80
N ALA A 94 -1.94 6.31 -15.06
CA ALA A 94 -0.60 5.91 -15.47
C ALA A 94 -0.61 4.86 -16.59
N ASN A 95 0.38 4.94 -17.46
CA ASN A 95 0.66 3.92 -18.46
C ASN A 95 1.03 2.58 -17.79
N HIS A 96 0.50 1.48 -18.33
CA HIS A 96 0.60 0.16 -17.72
C HIS A 96 2.04 -0.37 -17.57
N SER A 97 2.92 -0.09 -18.54
CA SER A 97 4.30 -0.61 -18.56
C SER A 97 5.32 0.36 -17.96
N THR A 98 5.09 1.67 -18.06
CA THR A 98 6.10 2.67 -17.69
C THR A 98 5.77 3.46 -16.41
N GLY A 99 4.52 3.45 -15.95
CA GLY A 99 4.10 4.27 -14.81
C GLY A 99 4.01 5.77 -15.08
N ARG A 100 4.27 6.21 -16.32
CA ARG A 100 4.17 7.62 -16.72
C ARG A 100 2.72 8.02 -16.92
N ILE A 101 2.34 9.20 -16.43
CA ILE A 101 1.03 9.79 -16.72
C ILE A 101 1.20 10.71 -17.93
N SER A 102 0.34 10.54 -18.92
CA SER A 102 0.36 11.40 -20.11
C SER A 102 -0.05 12.82 -19.70
N PRO A 103 0.60 13.87 -20.22
CA PRO A 103 0.25 15.24 -19.86
C PRO A 103 -1.18 15.65 -20.23
N ASN A 104 -1.82 14.91 -21.17
CA ASN A 104 -3.23 15.09 -21.53
C ASN A 104 -4.22 14.54 -20.50
N PHE A 105 -3.76 13.56 -19.74
CA PHE A 105 -4.57 12.79 -18.80
C PHE A 105 -4.03 12.94 -17.39
N GLN A 106 -3.25 14.00 -17.13
CA GLN A 106 -2.76 14.28 -15.80
C GLN A 106 -3.88 14.94 -15.00
N PRO A 107 -4.33 14.31 -13.91
CA PRO A 107 -5.45 14.87 -13.17
C PRO A 107 -5.07 16.15 -12.45
N GLY A 108 -5.97 17.12 -12.50
CA GLY A 108 -5.91 18.31 -11.67
C GLY A 108 -6.22 18.01 -10.20
N ILE A 109 -6.00 18.99 -9.32
CA ILE A 109 -6.34 18.82 -7.89
C ILE A 109 -7.86 18.59 -7.72
N GLU A 110 -8.71 19.27 -8.49
CA GLU A 110 -10.16 19.13 -8.43
C GLU A 110 -10.62 17.70 -8.79
N GLU A 111 -10.09 17.12 -9.87
CA GLU A 111 -10.38 15.74 -10.25
C GLU A 111 -9.89 14.73 -9.19
N LEU A 112 -8.74 15.00 -8.58
CA LEU A 112 -8.22 14.16 -7.50
C LEU A 112 -9.11 14.25 -6.24
N VAL A 113 -9.62 15.43 -5.92
CA VAL A 113 -10.59 15.63 -4.84
C VAL A 113 -11.85 14.81 -5.11
N GLU A 114 -12.40 14.89 -6.33
CA GLU A 114 -13.58 14.13 -6.74
C GLU A 114 -13.35 12.61 -6.63
N HIS A 115 -12.23 12.11 -7.14
CA HIS A 115 -11.96 10.68 -7.16
C HIS A 115 -11.57 10.09 -5.80
N THR A 116 -11.01 10.89 -4.90
CA THR A 116 -10.55 10.40 -3.58
C THR A 116 -11.49 10.76 -2.44
N GLY A 117 -12.39 11.73 -2.63
CA GLY A 117 -13.22 12.30 -1.56
C GLY A 117 -12.41 13.08 -0.50
N LEU A 118 -11.13 13.35 -0.75
CA LEU A 118 -10.28 14.14 0.13
C LEU A 118 -10.42 15.62 -0.20
N ASP A 119 -10.30 16.50 0.79
CA ASP A 119 -10.19 17.94 0.51
C ASP A 119 -8.87 18.28 -0.22
N ALA A 120 -8.85 19.42 -0.92
CA ALA A 120 -7.70 19.82 -1.75
C ALA A 120 -6.38 19.92 -0.97
N ARG A 121 -6.43 20.32 0.32
CA ARG A 121 -5.24 20.42 1.16
C ARG A 121 -4.69 19.03 1.48
N ARG A 122 -5.57 18.08 1.83
CA ARG A 122 -5.20 16.68 2.02
C ARG A 122 -4.64 16.06 0.75
N VAL A 123 -5.24 16.33 -0.42
CA VAL A 123 -4.70 15.88 -1.71
C VAL A 123 -3.25 16.35 -1.87
N GLY A 124 -2.98 17.64 -1.67
CA GLY A 124 -1.62 18.20 -1.73
C GLY A 124 -0.65 17.50 -0.77
N VAL A 125 -1.07 17.28 0.49
CA VAL A 125 -0.25 16.55 1.49
C VAL A 125 0.04 15.12 1.03
N GLN A 126 -0.95 14.38 0.53
CA GLN A 126 -0.73 12.99 0.10
C GLN A 126 0.16 12.90 -1.14
N LEU A 127 0.06 13.84 -2.08
CA LEU A 127 0.97 13.94 -3.22
C LEU A 127 2.41 14.18 -2.77
N GLU A 128 2.61 15.06 -1.78
CA GLU A 128 3.92 15.33 -1.20
C GLU A 128 4.48 14.10 -0.47
N VAL A 129 3.66 13.40 0.31
CA VAL A 129 4.06 12.14 0.97
C VAL A 129 4.51 11.10 -0.06
N LEU A 130 3.77 10.93 -1.17
CA LEU A 130 4.19 10.03 -2.24
C LEU A 130 5.52 10.46 -2.87
N ARG A 131 5.76 11.77 -3.01
CA ARG A 131 7.00 12.33 -3.56
C ARG A 131 8.20 12.09 -2.64
N GLU A 132 8.09 12.47 -1.37
CA GLU A 132 9.14 12.29 -0.36
C GLU A 132 9.50 10.81 -0.16
N ARG A 133 8.51 9.92 -0.28
CA ARG A 133 8.69 8.47 -0.15
C ARG A 133 9.15 7.80 -1.45
N GLY A 134 9.35 8.55 -2.53
CA GLY A 134 9.86 8.05 -3.82
C GLY A 134 8.85 7.24 -4.64
N TRP A 135 7.55 7.38 -4.38
CA TRP A 135 6.46 6.73 -5.15
C TRP A 135 5.94 7.60 -6.30
N LEU A 136 6.23 8.89 -6.26
CA LEU A 136 5.85 9.88 -7.26
C LEU A 136 7.04 10.78 -7.55
N ARG A 137 7.26 11.09 -8.83
CA ARG A 137 8.23 12.08 -9.27
C ARG A 137 7.53 13.12 -10.15
N LEU A 138 7.93 14.38 -9.97
CA LEU A 138 7.63 15.44 -10.92
C LEU A 138 8.80 15.52 -11.92
N ALA A 139 8.51 15.26 -13.19
CA ALA A 139 9.48 15.33 -14.27
C ALA A 139 9.08 16.42 -15.26
N THR A 140 10.05 17.10 -15.85
CA THR A 140 9.80 18.04 -16.94
C THR A 140 9.87 17.31 -18.26
N ILE A 141 8.89 17.53 -19.14
CA ILE A 141 8.90 17.00 -20.49
C ILE A 141 10.06 17.64 -21.26
N GLN A 142 10.95 16.83 -21.80
CA GLN A 142 12.19 17.32 -22.44
C GLN A 142 12.01 17.69 -23.91
N GLN A 143 11.06 17.07 -24.61
CA GLN A 143 10.93 17.17 -26.07
C GLN A 143 9.46 17.16 -26.51
N GLY A 144 9.21 17.71 -27.70
CA GLY A 144 7.89 17.78 -28.33
C GLY A 144 7.10 19.06 -28.01
N PRO A 145 5.84 19.17 -28.49
CA PRO A 145 5.02 20.39 -28.36
C PRO A 145 4.70 20.83 -26.92
N ARG A 146 5.01 19.96 -25.94
CA ARG A 146 4.78 20.17 -24.51
C ARG A 146 6.07 20.23 -23.70
N ALA A 147 7.21 20.39 -24.37
CA ALA A 147 8.48 20.55 -23.70
C ALA A 147 8.40 21.70 -22.66
N GLY A 148 9.00 21.50 -21.50
CA GLY A 148 8.96 22.44 -20.38
C GLY A 148 7.78 22.26 -19.42
N LEU A 149 6.71 21.55 -19.81
CA LEU A 149 5.60 21.29 -18.89
C LEU A 149 5.94 20.19 -17.87
N PRO A 150 5.46 20.31 -16.62
CA PRO A 150 5.61 19.27 -15.62
C PRO A 150 4.71 18.08 -15.94
N ARG A 151 5.18 16.87 -15.62
CA ARG A 151 4.40 15.65 -15.64
C ARG A 151 4.63 14.79 -14.40
N PHE A 152 3.59 14.10 -13.97
CA PHE A 152 3.71 13.07 -12.94
C PHE A 152 4.23 11.76 -13.52
N GLU A 153 5.20 11.17 -12.81
CA GLU A 153 5.71 9.83 -13.07
C GLU A 153 5.61 8.99 -11.80
N LEU A 154 4.88 7.88 -11.86
CA LEU A 154 4.86 6.93 -10.77
C LEU A 154 6.14 6.12 -10.76
N THR A 155 6.69 5.89 -9.58
CA THR A 155 7.92 5.15 -9.35
C THR A 155 7.72 4.08 -8.29
N ILE A 156 8.51 3.01 -8.35
CA ILE A 156 8.55 2.00 -7.30
C ILE A 156 9.93 2.14 -6.64
N PRO A 157 10.03 2.54 -5.36
CA PRO A 157 11.32 2.62 -4.71
C PRO A 157 12.03 1.26 -4.70
N ALA A 158 13.35 1.26 -4.91
CA ALA A 158 14.14 0.03 -5.09
C ALA A 158 13.92 -0.98 -3.97
N LEU A 159 13.87 -0.52 -2.71
CA LEU A 159 13.58 -1.35 -1.55
C LEU A 159 12.25 -2.11 -1.69
N TYR A 160 11.19 -1.46 -2.17
CA TYR A 160 9.88 -2.09 -2.30
C TYR A 160 9.78 -2.98 -3.53
N LEU A 161 10.50 -2.65 -4.61
CA LEU A 161 10.58 -3.51 -5.78
C LEU A 161 11.21 -4.87 -5.41
N GLU A 162 12.30 -4.87 -4.65
CA GLU A 162 12.91 -6.11 -4.14
C GLU A 162 11.97 -6.90 -3.23
N ARG A 163 11.21 -6.21 -2.36
CA ARG A 163 10.19 -6.87 -1.53
C ARG A 163 9.08 -7.52 -2.35
N VAL A 164 8.65 -6.88 -3.45
CA VAL A 164 7.65 -7.43 -4.36
C VAL A 164 8.19 -8.68 -5.07
N ARG A 165 9.44 -8.64 -5.55
CA ARG A 165 10.12 -9.79 -6.16
C ARG A 165 10.25 -10.97 -5.20
N ALA A 166 10.74 -10.71 -3.97
CA ALA A 166 10.85 -11.72 -2.92
C ALA A 166 9.48 -12.28 -2.48
N HIS A 167 8.42 -11.48 -2.57
CA HIS A 167 7.06 -11.96 -2.34
C HIS A 167 6.59 -12.90 -3.45
N ARG A 168 6.82 -12.54 -4.72
CA ARG A 168 6.45 -13.36 -5.88
C ARG A 168 7.20 -14.69 -5.90
N ALA A 169 8.50 -14.68 -5.64
CA ALA A 169 9.33 -15.89 -5.60
C ALA A 169 8.82 -16.92 -4.58
N ARG A 170 8.22 -16.49 -3.46
CA ARG A 170 7.62 -17.38 -2.46
C ARG A 170 6.27 -17.96 -2.86
N GLN A 171 5.61 -17.37 -3.86
CA GLN A 171 4.27 -17.78 -4.30
C GLN A 171 4.30 -18.73 -5.50
N ILE A 172 5.43 -18.84 -6.20
CA ILE A 172 5.61 -19.78 -7.32
C ILE A 172 6.24 -21.04 -6.72
N PRO A 173 5.48 -22.12 -6.44
CA PRO A 173 6.08 -23.40 -6.08
C PRO A 173 6.91 -23.88 -7.28
N SER A 174 8.18 -24.18 -7.04
CA SER A 174 9.03 -24.86 -8.02
C SER A 174 8.44 -26.25 -8.27
N GLY A 175 7.68 -26.38 -9.35
CA GLY A 175 7.21 -27.66 -9.89
C GLY A 175 8.28 -28.32 -10.76
#